data_AF-A0A5N9DSN0-F1
#
_entry.id   AF-A0A5N9DSN0-F1
#
_cell.length_a   1.000
_cell.length_b   1.000
_cell.length_c   1.000
_cell.angle_alpha   90.00
_cell.angle_beta   90.00
_cell.angle_gamma   90.00
#
_symmetry.space_group_name_H-M   'P 1'
#
loop_
_entity.id
_entity.type
_entity.pdbx_description
1 polymer ?
#
loop_
_entity_poly.entity_id
_entity_poly.type
_entity_poly.pdbx_seq_one_letter_code
_entity_poly.pdbx_strand_id
1 'polypeptide(L)'
;MSKILSGKTLYLVSGAGTIIIGLLVGILYGNITDPEIQQSNITISNGNPDAINQEKLPLLVDEASNSNWERFVLCIAGRGEYLANPDKPYLLNYSSAGELASLYLISTQEQPAPWRYVEELTPNEMNLVDYEHWSLIIHFQDPLNFCKSGERDRAAASGYEGQGYKSTPTPFMSPTPTPQPTDTVDKVILSLSKSKSIIFETISTDPDGITIIADADAKAESETLPTTLINIIKNIKEPKYGSNSWINNVSHKSITGSVDSSLLKSLIPNSLSEKKGLITIWLTNDNSLKRIQIKGIITDADTEDSTRTFDIE
;
A
#
# COMPACT_ATOMS: atom_id res chain seq x y z
N MET A 1 -46.02 61.79 24.17
CA MET A 1 -46.83 60.56 24.00
C MET A 1 -46.12 59.70 22.97
N SER A 2 -45.33 58.69 23.37
CA SER A 2 -45.82 57.30 23.59
C SER A 2 -46.56 56.79 22.35
N LYS A 3 -46.00 55.92 21.51
CA LYS A 3 -45.63 54.53 21.86
C LYS A 3 -44.39 54.00 21.11
N ILE A 4 -43.65 53.19 21.86
CA ILE A 4 -42.60 52.24 21.47
C ILE A 4 -43.25 50.87 21.19
N LEU A 5 -42.52 50.01 20.44
CA LEU A 5 -42.74 48.58 20.10
C LEU A 5 -43.73 48.33 18.95
N SER A 6 -43.45 47.53 17.93
CA SER A 6 -42.55 46.37 17.76
C SER A 6 -42.35 46.18 16.23
N GLY A 7 -41.18 45.95 15.64
CA GLY A 7 -40.16 44.99 16.05
C GLY A 7 -40.36 43.60 15.42
N LYS A 8 -40.76 43.46 14.14
CA LYS A 8 -40.65 42.17 13.42
C LYS A 8 -40.74 42.12 11.87
N THR A 9 -40.70 43.24 11.15
CA THR A 9 -40.92 43.20 9.68
C THR A 9 -39.89 43.99 8.88
N LEU A 10 -38.62 43.92 9.31
CA LEU A 10 -37.51 44.57 8.60
C LEU A 10 -36.23 43.72 8.65
N TYR A 11 -36.33 42.42 8.36
CA TYR A 11 -35.19 41.53 8.08
C TYR A 11 -35.62 40.35 7.18
N LEU A 12 -36.36 40.63 6.10
CA LEU A 12 -36.76 39.60 5.13
C LEU A 12 -36.53 39.99 3.67
N VAL A 13 -35.61 40.94 3.42
CA VAL A 13 -35.22 41.31 2.04
C VAL A 13 -33.69 41.26 1.80
N SER A 14 -32.86 41.06 2.84
CA SER A 14 -31.40 40.89 2.67
C SER A 14 -30.88 39.47 2.95
N GLY A 15 -31.76 38.49 3.17
CA GLY A 15 -31.40 37.10 3.47
C GLY A 15 -31.64 36.09 2.32
N ALA A 16 -32.26 36.51 1.22
CA ALA A 16 -32.55 35.63 0.08
C ALA A 16 -31.52 35.75 -1.06
N GLY A 17 -30.74 36.83 -1.11
CA GLY A 17 -29.76 37.07 -2.19
C GLY A 17 -28.43 36.32 -2.03
N THR A 18 -28.02 36.00 -0.80
CA THR A 18 -26.73 35.33 -0.53
C THR A 18 -26.82 33.81 -0.45
N ILE A 19 -28.02 33.25 -0.24
CA ILE A 19 -28.22 31.78 -0.27
C ILE A 19 -28.27 31.25 -1.71
N ILE A 20 -28.68 32.06 -2.70
CA ILE A 20 -28.73 31.62 -4.11
C ILE A 20 -27.33 31.50 -4.73
N ILE A 21 -26.37 32.34 -4.31
CA ILE A 21 -24.97 32.25 -4.81
C ILE A 21 -24.22 31.08 -4.15
N GLY A 22 -24.48 30.80 -2.87
CA GLY A 22 -23.94 29.61 -2.19
C GLY A 22 -24.48 28.29 -2.73
N LEU A 23 -25.73 28.26 -3.18
CA LEU A 23 -26.33 27.08 -3.81
C LEU A 23 -25.85 26.87 -5.27
N LEU A 24 -25.44 27.93 -5.97
CA LEU A 24 -24.88 27.82 -7.31
C LEU A 24 -23.42 27.35 -7.33
N VAL A 25 -22.64 27.62 -6.28
CA VAL A 25 -21.26 27.08 -6.15
C VAL A 25 -21.27 25.62 -5.70
N GLY A 26 -22.29 25.18 -4.95
CA GLY A 26 -22.48 23.77 -4.57
C GLY A 26 -23.02 22.86 -5.67
N ILE A 27 -23.51 23.42 -6.79
CA ILE A 27 -23.96 22.67 -7.98
C ILE A 27 -22.83 22.56 -9.03
N LEU A 28 -21.70 23.25 -8.83
CA LEU A 28 -20.55 23.19 -9.75
C LEU A 28 -19.62 21.99 -9.54
N TYR A 29 -19.96 21.06 -8.64
CA TYR A 29 -19.38 19.71 -8.65
C TYR A 29 -20.40 18.69 -9.15
N GLY A 30 -20.34 18.45 -10.46
CA GLY A 30 -20.44 17.09 -10.99
C GLY A 30 -21.83 16.56 -11.29
N ASN A 31 -22.60 17.24 -12.13
CA ASN A 31 -23.52 16.52 -13.02
C ASN A 31 -23.30 17.04 -14.43
N ILE A 32 -22.32 16.44 -15.11
CA ILE A 32 -22.16 16.60 -16.55
C ILE A 32 -23.31 15.82 -17.19
N THR A 33 -24.41 16.52 -17.48
CA THR A 33 -25.61 15.97 -18.14
C THR A 33 -25.56 16.14 -19.66
N ASP A 34 -24.39 16.44 -20.22
CA ASP A 34 -24.20 16.46 -21.66
C ASP A 34 -24.17 14.99 -22.18
N PRO A 35 -25.15 14.56 -23.00
CA PRO A 35 -25.14 13.21 -23.57
C PRO A 35 -23.91 12.96 -24.46
N GLU A 36 -23.19 14.00 -24.90
CA GLU A 36 -21.94 13.87 -25.64
C GLU A 36 -20.74 13.56 -24.71
N ILE A 37 -20.77 14.04 -23.45
CA ILE A 37 -19.70 13.78 -22.46
C ILE A 37 -19.92 12.44 -21.72
N GLN A 38 -21.11 11.84 -21.82
CA GLN A 38 -21.38 10.49 -21.30
C GLN A 38 -20.69 9.37 -22.11
N GLN A 39 -20.03 9.69 -23.23
CA GLN A 39 -19.29 8.69 -24.00
C GLN A 39 -17.88 8.52 -23.42
N SER A 40 -17.59 7.36 -22.82
CA SER A 40 -16.23 7.02 -22.44
C SER A 40 -15.42 6.71 -23.70
N ASN A 41 -14.53 7.63 -24.05
CA ASN A 41 -13.56 7.44 -25.13
C ASN A 41 -12.17 7.27 -24.52
N ILE A 42 -11.38 6.35 -25.06
CA ILE A 42 -9.93 6.35 -24.85
C ILE A 42 -9.27 7.10 -26.01
N THR A 43 -8.34 7.98 -25.67
CA THR A 43 -7.49 8.65 -26.64
C THR A 43 -6.09 8.04 -26.55
N ILE A 44 -5.64 7.41 -27.62
CA ILE A 44 -4.27 6.89 -27.72
C ILE A 44 -3.52 7.77 -28.72
N SER A 45 -2.54 8.53 -28.23
CA SER A 45 -1.65 9.33 -29.07
C SER A 45 -0.34 8.58 -29.29
N ASN A 46 0.00 8.31 -30.55
CA ASN A 46 1.29 7.71 -30.92
C ASN A 46 2.41 8.75 -31.08
N GLY A 47 2.32 9.89 -30.38
CA GLY A 47 3.32 10.97 -30.46
C GLY A 47 3.23 11.86 -31.70
N ASN A 48 2.28 11.61 -32.60
CA ASN A 48 1.91 12.54 -33.66
C ASN A 48 0.79 13.47 -33.15
N PRO A 49 1.04 14.78 -32.95
CA PRO A 49 0.04 15.70 -32.39
C PRO A 49 -1.20 15.88 -33.28
N ASP A 50 -1.12 15.53 -34.57
CA ASP A 50 -2.21 15.72 -35.55
C ASP A 50 -3.09 14.48 -35.74
N ALA A 51 -2.76 13.35 -35.10
CA ALA A 51 -3.53 12.10 -35.20
C ALA A 51 -3.99 11.64 -33.81
N ILE A 52 -5.10 12.22 -33.35
CA ILE A 52 -5.81 11.80 -32.15
C ILE A 52 -6.77 10.67 -32.55
N ASN A 53 -6.39 9.42 -32.29
CA ASN A 53 -7.31 8.30 -32.45
C ASN A 53 -8.15 8.18 -31.17
N GLN A 54 -9.42 8.56 -31.29
CA GLN A 54 -10.42 8.33 -30.24
C GLN A 54 -11.14 7.03 -30.53
N GLU A 55 -11.16 6.15 -29.53
CA GLU A 55 -11.92 4.92 -29.57
C GLU A 55 -13.02 4.97 -28.51
N LYS A 56 -14.25 4.70 -28.94
CA LYS A 56 -15.40 4.60 -28.06
C LYS A 56 -15.38 3.27 -27.35
N LEU A 57 -15.43 3.30 -26.02
CA LEU A 57 -15.51 2.11 -25.19
C LEU A 57 -16.97 1.66 -25.05
N PRO A 58 -17.25 0.35 -25.15
CA PRO A 58 -18.58 -0.18 -24.83
C PRO A 58 -18.82 -0.03 -23.33
N LEU A 59 -19.86 0.74 -22.97
CA LEU A 59 -20.16 1.06 -21.57
C LEU A 59 -20.89 -0.10 -20.88
N LEU A 60 -21.51 -0.97 -21.66
CA LEU A 60 -22.24 -2.13 -21.18
C LEU A 60 -21.57 -3.42 -21.66
N VAL A 61 -21.53 -4.43 -20.79
CA VAL A 61 -20.93 -5.74 -21.09
C VAL A 61 -21.59 -6.42 -22.28
N ASP A 62 -22.90 -6.23 -22.46
CA ASP A 62 -23.63 -6.81 -23.57
C ASP A 62 -23.31 -6.10 -24.90
N GLU A 63 -23.00 -4.79 -24.87
CA GLU A 63 -22.49 -4.08 -26.06
C GLU A 63 -21.09 -4.59 -26.45
N ALA A 64 -20.23 -4.79 -25.45
CA ALA A 64 -18.89 -5.34 -25.66
C ALA A 64 -18.96 -6.76 -26.22
N SER A 65 -19.83 -7.61 -25.69
CA SER A 65 -19.96 -9.02 -26.11
C SER A 65 -20.58 -9.17 -27.50
N ASN A 66 -21.31 -8.15 -27.97
CA ASN A 66 -21.80 -8.06 -29.35
C ASN A 66 -20.76 -7.45 -30.31
N SER A 67 -19.61 -7.04 -29.79
CA SER A 67 -18.42 -6.67 -30.55
C SER A 67 -17.32 -7.72 -30.31
N ASN A 68 -16.15 -7.61 -30.94
CA ASN A 68 -15.08 -8.63 -30.92
C ASN A 68 -14.37 -8.79 -29.55
N TRP A 69 -15.11 -8.66 -28.45
CA TRP A 69 -14.63 -8.83 -27.09
C TRP A 69 -15.08 -10.17 -26.52
N GLU A 70 -14.12 -11.00 -26.15
CA GLU A 70 -14.35 -12.32 -25.57
C GLU A 70 -14.43 -12.23 -24.05
N ARG A 71 -15.47 -12.84 -23.47
CA ARG A 71 -15.64 -12.96 -22.02
C ARG A 71 -14.73 -14.07 -21.49
N PHE A 72 -13.88 -13.75 -20.52
CA PHE A 72 -12.95 -14.72 -19.95
C PHE A 72 -13.42 -15.31 -18.62
N VAL A 73 -14.02 -14.51 -17.73
CA VAL A 73 -14.36 -14.96 -16.36
C VAL A 73 -15.73 -14.46 -15.93
N LEU A 74 -16.46 -15.25 -15.13
CA LEU A 74 -17.64 -14.80 -14.39
C LEU A 74 -17.28 -13.58 -13.51
N CYS A 75 -18.18 -12.61 -13.35
CA CYS A 75 -18.00 -11.44 -12.50
C CYS A 75 -17.57 -11.82 -11.07
N ILE A 76 -16.34 -11.47 -10.66
CA ILE A 76 -15.77 -11.79 -9.34
C ILE A 76 -15.79 -10.58 -8.41
N ALA A 77 -16.22 -10.79 -7.16
CA ALA A 77 -16.25 -9.77 -6.12
C ALA A 77 -14.87 -9.08 -5.97
N GLY A 78 -14.85 -7.76 -6.10
CA GLY A 78 -13.63 -6.95 -6.02
C GLY A 78 -12.72 -6.99 -7.25
N ARG A 79 -13.03 -7.81 -8.27
CA ARG A 79 -12.20 -7.98 -9.47
C ARG A 79 -12.92 -7.69 -10.78
N GLY A 80 -14.25 -7.71 -10.81
CA GLY A 80 -15.03 -7.46 -12.03
C GLY A 80 -15.11 -8.67 -12.96
N GLU A 81 -15.72 -8.44 -14.13
CA GLU A 81 -15.78 -9.36 -15.27
C GLU A 81 -14.86 -8.83 -16.38
N TYR A 82 -13.80 -9.58 -16.72
CA TYR A 82 -12.84 -9.18 -17.75
C TYR A 82 -13.25 -9.65 -19.13
N LEU A 83 -13.15 -8.74 -20.10
CA LEU A 83 -13.29 -8.98 -21.52
C LEU A 83 -11.99 -8.62 -22.23
N ALA A 84 -11.54 -9.50 -23.12
CA ALA A 84 -10.33 -9.32 -23.93
C ALA A 84 -10.69 -9.16 -25.40
N ASN A 85 -9.90 -8.37 -26.12
CA ASN A 85 -9.97 -8.29 -27.57
C ASN A 85 -8.54 -8.42 -28.12
N PRO A 86 -8.25 -9.41 -28.98
CA PRO A 86 -6.89 -9.68 -29.45
C PRO A 86 -6.29 -8.51 -30.24
N ASP A 87 -7.13 -7.62 -30.78
CA ASP A 87 -6.69 -6.45 -31.55
C ASP A 87 -6.41 -5.22 -30.66
N LYS A 88 -6.56 -5.34 -29.33
CA LYS A 88 -6.47 -4.22 -28.39
C LYS A 88 -5.42 -4.46 -27.32
N PRO A 89 -4.58 -3.45 -27.02
CA PRO A 89 -3.56 -3.54 -25.96
C PRO A 89 -4.15 -3.23 -24.57
N TYR A 90 -5.42 -3.59 -24.33
CA TYR A 90 -6.10 -3.35 -23.07
C TYR A 90 -7.28 -4.30 -22.89
N LEU A 91 -7.68 -4.49 -21.64
CA LEU A 91 -8.83 -5.30 -21.24
C LEU A 91 -9.90 -4.40 -20.64
N LEU A 92 -11.16 -4.74 -20.92
CA LEU A 92 -12.31 -4.09 -20.31
C LEU A 92 -12.75 -4.89 -19.08
N ASN A 93 -13.22 -4.19 -18.05
CA ASN A 93 -13.64 -4.81 -16.81
C ASN A 93 -15.00 -4.24 -16.36
N TYR A 94 -15.97 -5.11 -16.12
CA TYR A 94 -17.36 -4.75 -15.85
C TYR A 94 -17.81 -5.11 -14.43
N SER A 95 -18.79 -4.37 -13.91
CA SER A 95 -19.44 -4.61 -12.61
C SER A 95 -20.53 -5.68 -12.69
N SER A 96 -21.17 -6.03 -11.56
CA SER A 96 -22.35 -6.94 -11.53
C SER A 96 -23.54 -6.39 -12.32
N ALA A 97 -23.67 -5.07 -12.40
CA ALA A 97 -24.65 -4.38 -13.24
C ALA A 97 -24.25 -4.40 -14.73
N GLY A 98 -23.12 -5.01 -15.07
CA GLY A 98 -22.52 -5.07 -16.41
C GLY A 98 -22.24 -3.69 -17.00
N GLU A 99 -21.86 -2.74 -16.14
CA GLU A 99 -21.38 -1.42 -16.51
C GLU A 99 -19.85 -1.42 -16.50
N LEU A 100 -19.22 -0.64 -17.39
CA LEU A 100 -17.77 -0.51 -17.46
C LEU A 100 -17.24 0.07 -16.14
N ALA A 101 -16.48 -0.73 -15.42
CA ALA A 101 -16.04 -0.44 -14.07
C ALA A 101 -14.54 -0.08 -14.02
N SER A 102 -13.73 -0.71 -14.86
CA SER A 102 -12.32 -0.35 -15.02
C SER A 102 -11.73 -0.73 -16.37
N LEU A 103 -10.55 -0.19 -16.64
CA LEU A 103 -9.72 -0.45 -17.81
C LEU A 103 -8.35 -0.96 -17.37
N TYR A 104 -7.89 -2.06 -17.96
CA TYR A 104 -6.57 -2.62 -17.70
C TYR A 104 -5.69 -2.42 -18.93
N LEU A 105 -4.76 -1.47 -18.89
CA LEU A 105 -3.85 -1.16 -19.98
C LEU A 105 -2.61 -2.05 -19.90
N ILE A 106 -2.14 -2.51 -21.06
CA ILE A 106 -0.99 -3.43 -21.19
C ILE A 106 0.09 -2.78 -22.05
N SER A 107 1.34 -2.86 -21.58
CA SER A 107 2.53 -2.52 -22.35
C SER A 107 3.58 -3.61 -22.23
N THR A 108 4.14 -4.07 -23.34
CA THR A 108 5.30 -4.98 -23.35
C THR A 108 6.63 -4.24 -23.23
N GLN A 109 6.61 -2.91 -23.30
CA GLN A 109 7.77 -2.06 -23.05
C GLN A 109 7.75 -1.54 -21.63
N GLU A 110 8.94 -1.28 -21.08
CA GLU A 110 9.11 -0.66 -19.77
C GLU A 110 8.40 0.70 -19.69
N GLN A 111 7.60 0.88 -18.63
CA GLN A 111 6.82 2.08 -18.40
C GLN A 111 7.20 2.72 -17.06
N PRO A 112 7.24 4.06 -16.97
CA PRO A 112 7.48 4.73 -15.71
C PRO A 112 6.27 4.62 -14.78
N ALA A 113 6.46 4.92 -13.49
CA ALA A 113 5.35 5.09 -12.56
C ALA A 113 4.29 6.05 -13.15
N PRO A 114 2.99 5.73 -13.04
CA PRO A 114 2.34 4.80 -12.11
C PRO A 114 2.19 3.34 -12.60
N TRP A 115 2.74 2.98 -13.77
CA TRP A 115 2.67 1.61 -14.27
C TRP A 115 3.42 0.64 -13.35
N ARG A 116 2.97 -0.62 -13.33
CA ARG A 116 3.58 -1.68 -12.52
C ARG A 116 3.92 -2.89 -13.37
N TYR A 117 5.12 -3.42 -13.17
CA TYR A 117 5.53 -4.70 -13.73
C TYR A 117 4.69 -5.84 -13.13
N VAL A 118 4.22 -6.73 -13.99
CA VAL A 118 3.39 -7.90 -13.66
C VAL A 118 3.87 -9.07 -14.53
N GLU A 119 4.09 -10.23 -13.91
CA GLU A 119 4.54 -11.44 -14.63
C GLU A 119 3.39 -12.09 -15.42
N GLU A 120 2.19 -12.14 -14.83
CA GLU A 120 0.98 -12.66 -15.46
C GLU A 120 -0.29 -12.05 -14.82
N LEU A 121 -1.38 -12.01 -15.58
CA LEU A 121 -2.72 -11.71 -15.07
C LEU A 121 -3.56 -12.99 -15.07
N THR A 122 -3.80 -13.51 -13.87
CA THR A 122 -4.47 -14.81 -13.67
C THR A 122 -5.73 -14.66 -12.81
N PRO A 123 -6.86 -14.17 -13.35
CA PRO A 123 -8.12 -14.14 -12.61
C PRO A 123 -8.65 -15.57 -12.42
N ASN A 124 -8.75 -16.01 -11.16
CA ASN A 124 -9.30 -17.32 -10.77
C ASN A 124 -8.62 -18.52 -11.46
N GLU A 125 -7.29 -18.55 -11.44
CA GLU A 125 -6.47 -19.65 -12.00
C GLU A 125 -6.61 -19.83 -13.53
N MET A 126 -7.25 -18.89 -14.23
CA MET A 126 -7.27 -18.82 -15.69
C MET A 126 -6.33 -17.71 -16.14
N ASN A 127 -5.30 -18.07 -16.92
CA ASN A 127 -4.33 -17.11 -17.43
C ASN A 127 -5.01 -16.24 -18.51
N LEU A 128 -5.30 -15.00 -18.16
CA LEU A 128 -5.89 -13.99 -19.06
C LEU A 128 -4.79 -13.24 -19.84
N VAL A 129 -3.67 -12.97 -19.17
CA VAL A 129 -2.43 -12.50 -19.79
C VAL A 129 -1.31 -13.36 -19.23
N ASP A 130 -0.75 -14.23 -20.06
CA ASP A 130 0.21 -15.28 -19.68
C ASP A 130 1.67 -14.90 -19.96
N TYR A 131 1.94 -13.61 -20.13
CA TYR A 131 3.27 -13.07 -20.42
C TYR A 131 3.57 -11.83 -19.58
N GLU A 132 4.86 -11.57 -19.37
CA GLU A 132 5.36 -10.43 -18.61
C GLU A 132 4.99 -9.11 -19.29
N HIS A 133 4.44 -8.17 -18.52
CA HIS A 133 4.02 -6.87 -19.03
C HIS A 133 3.99 -5.80 -17.95
N TRP A 134 3.95 -4.55 -18.40
CA TRP A 134 3.64 -3.40 -17.58
C TRP A 134 2.14 -3.13 -17.64
N SER A 135 1.52 -2.95 -16.47
CA SER A 135 0.09 -2.70 -16.34
C SER A 135 -0.20 -1.35 -15.71
N LEU A 136 -1.28 -0.73 -16.18
CA LEU A 136 -1.91 0.43 -15.55
C LEU A 136 -3.41 0.21 -15.51
N ILE A 137 -3.98 0.31 -14.31
CA ILE A 137 -5.41 0.11 -14.09
C ILE A 137 -6.06 1.47 -13.83
N ILE A 138 -7.13 1.76 -14.58
CA ILE A 138 -7.95 2.95 -14.42
C ILE A 138 -9.32 2.51 -13.94
N HIS A 139 -9.69 2.92 -12.73
CA HIS A 139 -11.00 2.61 -12.15
C HIS A 139 -11.97 3.77 -12.36
N PHE A 140 -13.15 3.47 -12.92
CA PHE A 140 -14.26 4.43 -13.07
C PHE A 140 -15.27 4.30 -11.92
N GLN A 141 -15.29 3.15 -11.27
CA GLN A 141 -16.10 2.85 -10.09
C GLN A 141 -15.19 2.37 -8.95
N ASP A 142 -15.65 2.42 -7.70
CA ASP A 142 -14.92 1.88 -6.55
C ASP A 142 -14.79 0.35 -6.68
N PRO A 143 -13.56 -0.21 -6.73
CA PRO A 143 -13.31 -1.65 -6.90
C PRO A 143 -14.00 -2.53 -5.85
N LEU A 144 -14.23 -2.01 -4.63
CA LEU A 144 -14.92 -2.75 -3.58
C LEU A 144 -16.39 -3.05 -3.93
N ASN A 145 -16.94 -2.31 -4.88
CA ASN A 145 -18.31 -2.50 -5.36
C ASN A 145 -18.39 -3.38 -6.61
N PHE A 146 -17.27 -3.87 -7.13
CA PHE A 146 -17.29 -4.76 -8.30
C PHE A 146 -17.91 -6.10 -7.90
N CYS A 147 -18.92 -6.54 -8.65
CA CYS A 147 -19.57 -7.84 -8.50
C CYS A 147 -20.00 -8.17 -7.06
N LYS A 148 -20.84 -7.32 -6.45
CA LYS A 148 -21.32 -7.54 -5.06
C LYS A 148 -22.05 -8.88 -4.93
N SER A 149 -21.77 -9.58 -3.83
CA SER A 149 -22.48 -10.81 -3.46
C SER A 149 -23.98 -10.52 -3.26
N GLY A 150 -24.82 -11.00 -4.16
CA GLY A 150 -26.28 -10.82 -4.13
C GLY A 150 -26.90 -10.30 -5.43
N GLU A 151 -26.14 -9.62 -6.28
CA GLU A 151 -26.59 -9.11 -7.59
C GLU A 151 -26.36 -10.16 -8.69
N ARG A 152 -26.92 -11.37 -8.48
CA ARG A 152 -26.72 -12.57 -9.33
C ARG A 152 -27.60 -12.62 -10.58
N ASP A 153 -28.30 -11.56 -10.95
CA ASP A 153 -29.31 -11.63 -12.01
C ASP A 153 -28.72 -11.83 -13.42
N ARG A 154 -27.42 -11.59 -13.63
CA ARG A 154 -26.76 -11.79 -14.94
C ARG A 154 -26.01 -13.11 -15.12
N ALA A 155 -25.83 -13.90 -14.07
CA ALA A 155 -25.19 -15.22 -14.17
C ALA A 155 -26.08 -16.30 -14.81
N ALA A 156 -27.36 -15.99 -15.10
CA ALA A 156 -28.35 -16.94 -15.63
C ALA A 156 -28.42 -16.97 -17.17
N ALA A 157 -27.68 -16.12 -17.89
CA ALA A 157 -27.80 -16.01 -19.36
C ALA A 157 -26.94 -17.02 -20.15
N SER A 158 -25.92 -17.63 -19.54
CA SER A 158 -25.23 -18.78 -20.14
C SER A 158 -25.89 -20.04 -19.62
N GLY A 159 -26.59 -20.79 -20.47
CA GLY A 159 -27.32 -22.04 -20.17
C GLY A 159 -26.48 -23.22 -19.66
N TYR A 160 -25.44 -22.96 -18.88
CA TYR A 160 -24.81 -23.94 -18.02
C TYR A 160 -25.71 -24.16 -16.80
N GLU A 161 -26.46 -25.26 -16.81
CA GLU A 161 -26.91 -25.93 -15.60
C GLU A 161 -25.70 -26.50 -14.82
N GLY A 162 -24.74 -25.64 -14.50
CA GLY A 162 -23.72 -25.96 -13.53
C GLY A 162 -24.43 -26.04 -12.19
N GLN A 163 -24.46 -27.25 -11.61
CA GLN A 163 -24.73 -27.46 -10.19
C GLN A 163 -23.71 -26.65 -9.39
N GLY A 164 -23.99 -25.37 -9.21
CA GLY A 164 -23.24 -24.47 -8.36
C GLY A 164 -23.45 -24.95 -6.94
N TYR A 165 -22.59 -25.86 -6.47
CA TYR A 165 -22.45 -26.12 -5.06
C TYR A 165 -22.32 -24.75 -4.39
N LYS A 166 -23.29 -24.40 -3.54
CA LYS A 166 -23.17 -23.23 -2.69
C LYS A 166 -21.83 -23.40 -1.97
N SER A 167 -20.84 -22.57 -2.30
CA SER A 167 -19.68 -22.43 -1.45
C SER A 167 -20.24 -22.10 -0.08
N THR A 168 -20.06 -23.02 0.87
CA THR A 168 -20.23 -22.69 2.27
C THR A 168 -19.40 -21.43 2.48
N PRO A 169 -19.98 -20.33 3.01
CA PRO A 169 -19.22 -19.13 3.30
C PRO A 169 -17.93 -19.57 3.97
N THR A 170 -16.77 -19.20 3.41
CA THR A 170 -15.53 -19.34 4.16
C THR A 170 -15.83 -18.70 5.50
N PRO A 171 -15.72 -19.46 6.62
CA PRO A 171 -16.04 -18.91 7.92
C PRO A 171 -15.31 -17.59 8.04
N PHE A 172 -16.01 -16.53 8.43
CA PHE A 172 -15.37 -15.26 8.70
C PHE A 172 -14.22 -15.54 9.67
N MET A 173 -13.00 -15.52 9.14
CA MET A 173 -11.80 -15.56 9.96
C MET A 173 -11.63 -14.12 10.39
N SER A 174 -11.89 -13.82 11.66
CA SER A 174 -11.49 -12.54 12.21
C SER A 174 -10.01 -12.33 11.89
N PRO A 175 -9.59 -11.13 11.45
CA PRO A 175 -8.19 -10.83 11.20
C PRO A 175 -7.38 -11.35 12.39
N THR A 176 -6.33 -12.13 12.13
CA THR A 176 -5.45 -12.54 13.21
C THR A 176 -4.96 -11.25 13.89
N PRO A 177 -5.20 -11.06 15.19
CA PRO A 177 -4.78 -9.86 15.88
C PRO A 177 -3.30 -9.63 15.58
N THR A 178 -2.97 -8.42 15.11
CA THR A 178 -1.56 -8.07 14.93
C THR A 178 -0.89 -8.25 16.30
N PRO A 179 0.20 -9.04 16.38
CA PRO A 179 0.88 -9.24 17.65
C PRO A 179 1.28 -7.88 18.23
N GLN A 180 1.35 -7.77 19.56
CA GLN A 180 1.82 -6.51 20.14
C GLN A 180 3.33 -6.36 19.82
N PRO A 181 3.84 -5.13 19.63
CA PRO A 181 5.27 -4.90 19.48
C PRO A 181 6.08 -5.51 20.62
N THR A 182 5.56 -5.49 21.85
CA THR A 182 6.16 -6.13 23.03
C THR A 182 6.29 -7.64 22.87
N ASP A 183 5.24 -8.33 22.38
CA ASP A 183 5.29 -9.78 22.15
C ASP A 183 6.33 -10.12 21.07
N THR A 184 6.51 -9.22 20.10
CA THR A 184 7.50 -9.40 19.04
C THR A 184 8.91 -9.20 19.59
N VAL A 185 9.14 -8.21 20.47
CA VAL A 185 10.40 -8.04 21.20
C VAL A 185 10.77 -9.30 21.99
N ASP A 186 9.82 -9.91 22.71
CA ASP A 186 10.06 -11.15 23.46
C ASP A 186 10.47 -12.31 22.54
N LYS A 187 9.84 -12.43 21.37
CA LYS A 187 10.21 -13.44 20.36
C LYS A 187 11.62 -13.23 19.81
N VAL A 188 12.04 -11.98 19.60
CA VAL A 188 13.40 -11.65 19.15
C VAL A 188 14.42 -12.01 20.22
N ILE A 189 14.14 -11.69 21.49
CA ILE A 189 15.00 -12.08 22.62
C ILE A 189 15.13 -13.61 22.69
N LEU A 190 14.02 -14.34 22.54
CA LEU A 190 14.04 -15.80 22.48
C LEU A 190 14.85 -16.33 21.30
N SER A 191 14.76 -15.70 20.12
CA SER A 191 15.56 -16.08 18.96
C SER A 191 17.05 -15.87 19.23
N LEU A 192 17.45 -14.67 19.70
CA LEU A 192 18.83 -14.34 20.06
C LEU A 192 19.40 -15.25 21.15
N SER A 193 18.59 -15.66 22.14
CA SER A 193 19.04 -16.54 23.22
C SER A 193 19.44 -17.95 22.75
N LYS A 194 18.99 -18.34 21.55
CA LYS A 194 19.35 -19.61 20.90
C LYS A 194 20.59 -19.48 20.01
N SER A 195 20.96 -18.26 19.65
CA SER A 195 22.14 -17.97 18.83
C SER A 195 23.41 -18.07 19.66
N LYS A 196 24.38 -18.85 19.18
CA LYS A 196 25.70 -18.98 19.82
C LYS A 196 26.60 -17.77 19.56
N SER A 197 26.48 -17.20 18.37
CA SER A 197 27.23 -16.04 17.93
C SER A 197 26.40 -15.22 16.95
N ILE A 198 26.79 -13.96 16.79
CA ILE A 198 26.27 -13.04 15.77
C ILE A 198 27.48 -12.48 15.01
N ILE A 199 27.34 -12.40 13.69
CA ILE A 199 28.33 -11.78 12.80
C ILE A 199 27.63 -10.63 12.10
N PHE A 200 28.28 -9.46 12.11
CA PHE A 200 27.81 -8.33 11.31
C PHE A 200 28.36 -8.46 9.88
N GLU A 201 27.45 -8.53 8.91
CA GLU A 201 27.74 -8.51 7.48
C GLU A 201 28.29 -7.13 7.07
N THR A 202 27.62 -6.07 7.53
CA THR A 202 28.05 -4.69 7.31
C THR A 202 27.87 -3.84 8.56
N ILE A 203 28.83 -2.93 8.79
CA ILE A 203 28.77 -1.91 9.82
C ILE A 203 28.98 -0.57 9.12
N SER A 204 28.04 0.35 9.25
CA SER A 204 28.09 1.64 8.56
C SER A 204 27.55 2.78 9.40
N THR A 205 27.96 4.00 9.05
CA THR A 205 27.59 5.23 9.74
C THR A 205 27.18 6.30 8.74
N ASP A 206 26.26 7.18 9.13
CA ASP A 206 25.93 8.39 8.38
C ASP A 206 25.76 9.54 9.38
N PRO A 207 26.58 10.61 9.34
CA PRO A 207 27.70 10.82 8.42
C PRO A 207 28.89 9.88 8.71
N ASP A 208 29.77 9.74 7.73
CA ASP A 208 31.01 8.97 7.88
C ASP A 208 31.89 9.52 9.02
N GLY A 209 32.55 8.62 9.75
CA GLY A 209 33.56 8.96 10.76
C GLY A 209 33.04 9.24 12.17
N ILE A 210 31.73 9.08 12.42
CA ILE A 210 31.19 9.05 13.79
C ILE A 210 31.57 7.74 14.49
N THR A 211 31.67 7.76 15.82
CA THR A 211 32.13 6.59 16.60
C THR A 211 31.20 5.40 16.44
N ILE A 212 31.76 4.21 16.15
CA ILE A 212 31.10 2.90 16.09
C ILE A 212 32.13 1.82 16.47
N ILE A 213 31.68 0.65 16.93
CA ILE A 213 32.58 -0.51 17.15
C ILE A 213 33.33 -0.84 15.86
N ALA A 214 34.63 -1.13 15.97
CA ALA A 214 35.42 -1.53 14.82
C ALA A 214 35.08 -2.98 14.40
N ASP A 215 35.09 -3.25 13.10
CA ASP A 215 34.80 -4.57 12.55
C ASP A 215 35.63 -5.71 13.18
N ALA A 216 36.90 -5.43 13.49
CA ALA A 216 37.78 -6.41 14.12
C ALA A 216 37.33 -6.77 15.54
N ASP A 217 36.92 -5.76 16.33
CA ASP A 217 36.43 -5.93 17.69
C ASP A 217 35.06 -6.63 17.69
N ALA A 218 34.17 -6.24 16.77
CA ALA A 218 32.87 -6.88 16.62
C ALA A 218 32.99 -8.38 16.26
N LYS A 219 33.97 -8.74 15.42
CA LYS A 219 34.26 -10.15 15.09
C LYS A 219 34.82 -10.90 16.30
N ALA A 220 35.72 -10.28 17.06
CA ALA A 220 36.30 -10.87 18.27
C ALA A 220 35.23 -11.10 19.36
N GLU A 221 34.21 -10.25 19.42
CA GLU A 221 33.10 -10.33 20.38
C GLU A 221 31.87 -11.11 19.85
N SER A 222 31.99 -11.81 18.72
CA SER A 222 30.84 -12.47 18.07
C SER A 222 30.04 -13.42 18.97
N GLU A 223 30.68 -14.09 19.93
CA GLU A 223 30.00 -14.97 20.91
C GLU A 223 29.29 -14.21 22.05
N THR A 224 29.71 -12.98 22.36
CA THR A 224 29.09 -12.15 23.42
C THR A 224 28.02 -11.22 22.87
N LEU A 225 28.06 -10.91 21.56
CA LEU A 225 27.08 -10.08 20.86
C LEU A 225 25.61 -10.49 21.09
N PRO A 226 25.21 -11.79 21.05
CA PRO A 226 23.83 -12.17 21.35
C PRO A 226 23.34 -11.62 22.70
N THR A 227 24.17 -11.73 23.75
CA THR A 227 23.84 -11.26 25.10
C THR A 227 23.75 -9.74 25.16
N THR A 228 24.69 -9.06 24.50
CA THR A 228 24.69 -7.60 24.34
C THR A 228 23.41 -7.11 23.66
N LEU A 229 23.03 -7.72 22.54
CA LEU A 229 21.84 -7.35 21.77
C LEU A 229 20.56 -7.62 22.56
N ILE A 230 20.48 -8.74 23.29
CA ILE A 230 19.37 -9.03 24.20
C ILE A 230 19.24 -7.93 25.25
N ASN A 231 20.34 -7.49 25.86
CA ASN A 231 20.31 -6.43 26.87
C ASN A 231 19.80 -5.11 26.30
N ILE A 232 20.21 -4.75 25.08
CA ILE A 232 19.73 -3.54 24.38
C ILE A 232 18.24 -3.66 24.06
N ILE A 233 17.84 -4.76 23.39
CA ILE A 233 16.48 -4.98 22.89
C ILE A 233 15.45 -5.08 24.02
N LYS A 234 15.82 -5.75 25.13
CA LYS A 234 14.97 -5.85 26.33
C LYS A 234 14.66 -4.50 26.96
N ASN A 235 15.53 -3.51 26.79
CA ASN A 235 15.40 -2.17 27.37
C ASN A 235 14.87 -1.13 26.37
N ILE A 236 14.30 -1.57 25.24
CA ILE A 236 13.56 -0.68 24.33
C ILE A 236 12.31 -0.17 25.04
N LYS A 237 12.22 1.15 25.20
CA LYS A 237 11.07 1.84 25.77
C LYS A 237 10.09 2.20 24.66
N GLU A 238 8.81 1.99 24.94
CA GLU A 238 7.68 2.28 24.03
C GLU A 238 7.86 1.62 22.64
N PRO A 239 8.06 0.28 22.58
CA PRO A 239 8.23 -0.40 21.31
C PRO A 239 6.97 -0.24 20.46
N LYS A 240 7.17 0.15 19.20
CA LYS A 240 6.11 0.29 18.19
C LYS A 240 6.58 -0.28 16.86
N TYR A 241 5.65 -0.64 15.99
CA TYR A 241 6.00 -0.98 14.62
C TYR A 241 6.58 0.24 13.89
N GLY A 242 7.74 0.05 13.26
CA GLY A 242 8.36 1.05 12.41
C GLY A 242 8.01 0.83 10.93
N SER A 243 8.67 1.59 10.05
CA SER A 243 8.57 1.35 8.62
C SER A 243 9.34 0.07 8.23
N ASN A 244 8.73 -0.76 7.39
CA ASN A 244 9.41 -1.90 6.80
C ASN A 244 10.53 -1.42 5.88
N SER A 245 11.60 -2.20 5.77
CA SER A 245 12.69 -1.94 4.83
C SER A 245 12.99 -3.18 3.99
N TRP A 246 13.41 -2.94 2.76
CA TRP A 246 13.91 -3.97 1.87
C TRP A 246 15.40 -4.16 2.13
N ILE A 247 15.79 -5.37 2.53
CA ILE A 247 17.18 -5.76 2.75
C ILE A 247 17.40 -6.99 1.88
N ASN A 248 18.39 -6.94 0.99
CA ASN A 248 18.68 -8.03 0.03
C ASN A 248 17.44 -8.49 -0.76
N ASN A 249 16.63 -7.53 -1.23
CA ASN A 249 15.37 -7.75 -1.95
C ASN A 249 14.28 -8.50 -1.16
N VAL A 250 14.38 -8.55 0.17
CA VAL A 250 13.36 -9.12 1.07
C VAL A 250 12.82 -8.01 1.97
N SER A 251 11.49 -7.93 2.09
CA SER A 251 10.84 -6.97 3.00
C SER A 251 10.90 -7.47 4.44
N HIS A 252 11.48 -6.68 5.33
CA HIS A 252 11.57 -6.97 6.76
C HIS A 252 10.69 -6.05 7.59
N LYS A 253 9.98 -6.63 8.56
CA LYS A 253 9.18 -5.88 9.54
C LYS A 253 10.09 -5.23 10.57
N SER A 254 9.75 -4.03 11.03
CA SER A 254 10.58 -3.34 12.02
C SER A 254 9.87 -3.03 13.32
N ILE A 255 10.65 -3.00 14.40
CA ILE A 255 10.26 -2.47 15.70
C ILE A 255 11.18 -1.29 15.99
N THR A 256 10.59 -0.19 16.45
CA THR A 256 11.34 1.00 16.84
C THR A 256 10.95 1.43 18.25
N GLY A 257 11.87 2.05 18.96
CA GLY A 257 11.65 2.61 20.29
C GLY A 257 12.89 3.33 20.80
N SER A 258 12.81 3.88 22.01
CA SER A 258 13.95 4.59 22.61
C SER A 258 14.76 3.69 23.53
N VAL A 259 16.09 3.85 23.52
CA VAL A 259 17.00 3.13 24.41
C VAL A 259 17.97 4.12 25.06
N ASP A 260 18.30 3.89 26.32
CA ASP A 260 19.29 4.71 27.02
C ASP A 260 20.67 4.44 26.41
N SER A 261 21.37 5.51 26.03
CA SER A 261 22.67 5.42 25.35
C SER A 261 23.74 4.71 26.18
N SER A 262 23.62 4.68 27.51
CA SER A 262 24.52 3.93 28.40
C SER A 262 24.56 2.42 28.10
N LEU A 263 23.48 1.87 27.52
CA LEU A 263 23.40 0.46 27.12
C LEU A 263 24.09 0.18 25.78
N LEU A 264 24.49 1.21 25.04
CA LEU A 264 25.06 1.11 23.71
C LEU A 264 26.59 1.08 23.69
N LYS A 265 27.25 1.15 24.85
CA LYS A 265 28.72 1.27 24.96
C LYS A 265 29.50 0.17 24.24
N SER A 266 28.96 -1.05 24.20
CA SER A 266 29.58 -2.16 23.48
C SER A 266 29.57 -1.95 21.96
N LEU A 267 28.53 -1.30 21.41
CA LEU A 267 28.44 -1.01 19.97
C LEU A 267 28.97 0.39 19.62
N ILE A 268 29.00 1.30 20.59
CA ILE A 268 29.35 2.71 20.45
C ILE A 268 30.20 3.11 21.69
N PRO A 269 31.52 2.86 21.68
CA PRO A 269 32.39 2.99 22.86
C PRO A 269 32.31 4.34 23.60
N ASN A 270 32.10 5.43 22.86
CA ASN A 270 32.02 6.79 23.40
C ASN A 270 30.58 7.27 23.65
N SER A 271 29.60 6.37 23.77
CA SER A 271 28.23 6.74 24.08
C SER A 271 28.13 7.45 25.43
N LEU A 272 27.52 8.64 25.46
CA LEU A 272 27.34 9.46 26.65
C LEU A 272 26.28 8.84 27.56
N SER A 273 26.45 8.90 28.88
CA SER A 273 25.35 8.58 29.80
C SER A 273 24.23 9.62 29.69
N GLU A 274 22.97 9.25 29.94
CA GLU A 274 21.78 10.14 29.97
C GLU A 274 21.24 10.62 28.61
N LYS A 275 21.84 10.22 27.49
CA LYS A 275 21.22 10.42 26.16
C LYS A 275 20.26 9.28 25.84
N LYS A 276 19.40 9.50 24.85
CA LYS A 276 18.49 8.48 24.31
C LYS A 276 18.73 8.34 22.82
N GLY A 277 18.91 7.10 22.38
CA GLY A 277 18.92 6.74 20.97
C GLY A 277 17.57 6.21 20.54
N LEU A 278 17.17 6.54 19.31
CA LEU A 278 16.09 5.83 18.63
C LEU A 278 16.70 4.57 18.01
N ILE A 279 16.31 3.40 18.52
CA ILE A 279 16.73 2.12 17.95
C ILE A 279 15.61 1.58 17.06
N THR A 280 15.98 1.09 15.89
CA THR A 280 15.09 0.36 14.99
C THR A 280 15.72 -0.97 14.65
N ILE A 281 14.97 -2.05 14.83
CA ILE A 281 15.38 -3.42 14.50
C ILE A 281 14.51 -3.95 13.38
N TRP A 282 15.12 -4.63 12.40
CA TRP A 282 14.40 -5.31 11.32
C TRP A 282 14.53 -6.81 11.46
N LEU A 283 13.41 -7.48 11.24
CA LEU A 283 13.20 -8.87 11.58
C LEU A 283 12.80 -9.68 10.33
N THR A 284 13.26 -10.91 10.27
CA THR A 284 12.74 -11.94 9.37
C THR A 284 11.35 -12.42 9.83
N ASN A 285 10.66 -13.22 9.01
CA ASN A 285 9.33 -13.76 9.33
C ASN A 285 9.34 -14.69 10.57
N ASP A 286 10.48 -15.31 10.87
CA ASP A 286 10.73 -16.14 12.06
C ASP A 286 11.17 -15.34 13.30
N ASN A 287 11.17 -13.99 13.23
CA ASN A 287 11.61 -13.07 14.29
C ASN A 287 13.11 -13.14 14.59
N SER A 288 13.91 -13.56 13.61
CA SER A 288 15.36 -13.45 13.67
C SER A 288 15.78 -12.03 13.28
N LEU A 289 16.80 -11.52 13.97
CA LEU A 289 17.26 -10.14 13.81
C LEU A 289 18.14 -10.02 12.56
N LYS A 290 17.78 -9.14 11.62
CA LYS A 290 18.52 -8.95 10.36
C LYS A 290 19.29 -7.62 10.30
N ARG A 291 18.74 -6.56 10.90
CA ARG A 291 19.40 -5.25 10.97
C ARG A 291 19.08 -4.55 12.27
N ILE A 292 20.05 -3.78 12.76
CA ILE A 292 19.89 -2.82 13.84
C ILE A 292 20.31 -1.46 13.31
N GLN A 293 19.51 -0.43 13.54
CA GLN A 293 19.89 0.95 13.31
C GLN A 293 19.69 1.77 14.59
N ILE A 294 20.67 2.60 14.90
CA ILE A 294 20.63 3.52 16.04
C ILE A 294 20.73 4.94 15.46
N LYS A 295 19.72 5.76 15.75
CA LYS A 295 19.64 7.16 15.31
C LYS A 295 19.64 8.12 16.51
N GLY A 296 20.34 9.24 16.35
CA GLY A 296 20.28 10.39 17.25
C GLY A 296 21.61 10.73 17.92
N ILE A 297 21.54 11.65 18.89
CA ILE A 297 22.71 12.19 19.59
C ILE A 297 23.16 11.21 20.68
N ILE A 298 24.07 10.29 20.34
CA ILE A 298 24.63 9.28 21.25
C ILE A 298 26.01 9.70 21.78
N THR A 299 26.80 10.36 20.94
CA THR A 299 28.14 10.90 21.25
C THR A 299 28.18 12.41 21.05
N ASP A 300 29.24 13.08 21.52
CA ASP A 300 29.41 14.53 21.34
C ASP A 300 29.58 14.95 19.86
N ALA A 301 29.96 14.02 18.99
CA ALA A 301 30.11 14.27 17.55
C ALA A 301 28.79 14.11 16.76
N ASP A 302 27.73 13.66 17.41
CA ASP A 302 26.48 13.29 16.75
C ASP A 302 25.54 14.48 16.57
N THR A 303 24.78 14.43 15.48
CA THR A 303 23.58 15.24 15.23
C THR A 303 22.31 14.41 15.47
N GLU A 304 21.14 15.04 15.43
CA GLU A 304 19.86 14.32 15.51
C GLU A 304 19.67 13.31 14.37
N ASP A 305 20.34 13.53 13.23
CA ASP A 305 20.28 12.67 12.06
C ASP A 305 21.38 11.62 11.99
N SER A 306 22.33 11.63 12.93
CA SER A 306 23.42 10.64 12.94
C SER A 306 22.87 9.23 13.11
N THR A 307 23.20 8.34 12.18
CA THR A 307 22.78 6.94 12.17
C THR A 307 23.94 5.98 12.14
N ARG A 308 23.73 4.82 12.77
CA ARG A 308 24.65 3.70 12.80
C ARG A 308 23.87 2.45 12.45
N THR A 309 24.29 1.73 11.42
CA THR A 309 23.58 0.56 10.91
C THR A 309 24.47 -0.67 11.00
N PHE A 310 23.90 -1.74 11.54
CA PHE A 310 24.51 -3.05 11.71
C PHE A 310 23.64 -4.08 10.98
N ASP A 311 24.13 -4.61 9.87
CA ASP A 311 23.52 -5.75 9.20
C ASP A 311 24.08 -7.04 9.75
N ILE A 312 23.21 -8.00 10.03
CA ILE A 312 23.56 -9.30 10.62
C ILE A 312 23.43 -10.36 9.53
N GLU A 313 24.34 -11.32 9.50
CA GLU A 313 24.29 -12.48 8.59
C GLU A 313 23.05 -13.36 8.83
#